data_AF-A0AAV2QBL9-F1
#
_entry.id   AF-A0AAV2QBL9-F1
#
_cell.length_a   1.000
_cell.length_b   1.000
_cell.length_c   1.000
_cell.angle_alpha   90.00
_cell.angle_beta   90.00
_cell.angle_gamma   90.00
#
_symmetry.space_group_name_H-M   'P 1'
#
loop_
_entity.id
_entity.type
_entity.pdbx_description
1 polymer ?
#
loop_
_entity_poly.entity_id
_entity_poly.type
_entity_poly.pdbx_seq_one_letter_code
_entity_poly.pdbx_strand_id
1 'polypeptide(L)'
;RMKLVRDLVRELSKQIEEYTTTYEPDDQQEWSLVLGEIKSFIDADNTINVLDMDSNTIVLSHRLCTHNTPPLEKATMMSLTLQEILIVGNCNNQVKFSELTIDMFRMLQTLEREPQEDVAPLYDTSPAPTKIPTFENGDRIVNSNKRENPHKYLLYKPTFSQLMVFLASGFKELPANGAMLLYISADGAFSQAKHPQDTSYDFGGVVTNSKRDPEHHSNKRHNVLQLKDMHCFYPGDLYAFTRKPLFLVVDSDNSSVFANMPHYFGQPLVVLMSSQDAPPQFQEQQHRGNLLTLFLHSPLMGMCLLSSLCDIPMNLWEKCQTLVDRFIAESSRLITRSRNIDPYILQFFGDDFLRLLTLRFVFCSTVLRAHRAFKGHQYYPRCHPSLPEGEVLEHANLYAIVLDLAATLDVSHLYYDAHELQ
;
A
#
# COMPACT_ATOMS: atom_id res chain seq x y z
N ARG A 1 17.22 -10.98 13.22
CA ARG A 1 15.81 -10.75 13.65
C ARG A 1 14.91 -11.96 13.33
N MET A 2 14.90 -12.50 12.11
CA MET A 2 14.09 -13.71 11.78
C MET A 2 14.42 -14.96 12.59
N LYS A 3 15.69 -15.21 12.91
CA LYS A 3 16.08 -16.31 13.80
C LYS A 3 15.34 -16.25 15.14
N LEU A 4 15.29 -15.07 15.75
CA LEU A 4 14.56 -14.84 17.00
C LEU A 4 13.06 -15.09 16.83
N VAL A 5 12.44 -14.62 15.74
CA VAL A 5 11.02 -14.89 15.46
C VAL A 5 10.77 -16.41 15.36
N ARG A 6 11.60 -17.15 14.60
CA ARG A 6 11.47 -18.61 14.49
C ARG A 6 11.68 -19.32 15.83
N ASP A 7 12.62 -18.86 16.65
CA ASP A 7 12.86 -19.42 17.98
C ASP A 7 11.68 -19.14 18.93
N LEU A 8 11.09 -17.94 18.88
CA LEU A 8 9.88 -17.60 19.63
C LEU A 8 8.66 -18.44 19.20
N VAL A 9 8.48 -18.67 17.90
CA VAL A 9 7.40 -19.54 17.39
C VAL A 9 7.59 -21.00 17.83
N ARG A 10 8.84 -21.48 17.84
CA ARG A 10 9.16 -22.83 18.34
C ARG A 10 8.86 -22.95 19.83
N GLU A 11 9.27 -21.95 20.62
CA GLU A 11 9.02 -21.92 22.06
C GLU A 11 7.52 -21.84 22.37
N LEU A 12 6.77 -20.98 21.67
CA LEU A 12 5.32 -20.91 21.79
C LEU A 12 4.65 -22.25 21.44
N SER A 13 5.13 -22.93 20.39
CA SER A 13 4.62 -24.25 20.02
C SER A 13 4.81 -25.27 21.14
N LYS A 14 6.00 -25.28 21.76
CA LYS A 14 6.32 -26.16 22.88
C LYS A 14 5.45 -25.86 24.11
N GLN A 15 5.26 -24.59 24.44
CA GLN A 15 4.41 -24.19 25.57
C GLN A 15 2.94 -24.56 25.37
N ILE A 16 2.42 -24.46 24.14
CA ILE A 16 1.06 -24.90 23.80
C ILE A 16 0.93 -26.42 23.94
N GLU A 17 1.95 -27.19 23.52
CA GLU A 17 1.97 -28.65 23.68
C GLU A 17 2.00 -29.07 25.16
N GLU A 18 2.86 -28.43 25.97
CA GLU A 18 2.93 -28.67 27.41
C GLU A 18 1.61 -28.30 28.11
N TYR A 19 1.02 -27.14 27.76
CA TYR A 19 -0.28 -26.71 28.27
C TYR A 19 -1.39 -27.70 27.92
N THR A 20 -1.47 -28.11 26.65
CA THR A 20 -2.45 -29.08 26.16
C THR A 20 -2.34 -30.42 26.87
N THR A 21 -1.12 -30.96 26.98
CA THR A 21 -0.86 -32.27 27.58
C THR A 21 -1.12 -32.28 29.09
N THR A 22 -0.90 -31.14 29.75
CA THR A 22 -1.05 -31.04 31.22
C THR A 22 -2.50 -30.81 31.65
N TYR A 23 -3.25 -30.01 30.90
CA TYR A 23 -4.55 -29.50 31.34
C TYR A 23 -5.76 -29.98 30.53
N GLU A 24 -5.55 -30.62 29.36
CA GLU A 24 -6.61 -31.05 28.43
C GLU A 24 -7.72 -29.98 28.23
N PRO A 25 -7.35 -28.76 27.82
CA PRO A 25 -8.28 -27.64 27.82
C PRO A 25 -9.18 -27.66 26.57
N ASP A 26 -10.40 -27.13 26.72
CA ASP A 26 -11.38 -27.04 25.62
C ASP A 26 -10.91 -26.09 24.48
N ASP A 27 -9.95 -25.18 24.76
CA ASP A 27 -9.45 -24.17 23.84
C ASP A 27 -8.22 -24.62 23.01
N GLN A 28 -7.81 -25.89 23.11
CA GLN A 28 -6.65 -26.44 22.37
C GLN A 28 -6.70 -26.13 20.86
N GLN A 29 -7.89 -26.22 20.26
CA GLN A 29 -8.08 -25.93 18.84
C GLN A 29 -7.82 -24.47 18.51
N GLU A 30 -8.21 -23.54 19.38
CA GLU A 30 -7.98 -22.09 19.20
C GLU A 30 -6.48 -21.79 19.23
N TRP A 31 -5.74 -22.35 20.19
CA TRP A 31 -4.28 -22.20 20.25
C TRP A 31 -3.56 -22.80 19.05
N SER A 32 -4.06 -23.93 18.53
CA SER A 32 -3.55 -24.54 17.30
C SER A 32 -3.78 -23.66 16.08
N LEU A 33 -4.95 -23.01 15.99
CA LEU A 33 -5.26 -22.02 14.95
C LEU A 33 -4.34 -20.80 15.05
N VAL A 34 -4.10 -20.26 16.25
CA VAL A 34 -3.19 -19.12 16.46
C VAL A 34 -1.77 -19.46 15.97
N LEU A 35 -1.24 -20.64 16.30
CA LEU A 35 0.06 -21.08 15.80
C LEU A 35 0.08 -21.23 14.27
N GLY A 36 -1.00 -21.75 13.70
CA GLY A 36 -1.18 -21.87 12.25
C GLY A 36 -1.14 -20.50 11.58
N GLU A 37 -1.90 -19.53 12.09
CA GLU A 37 -1.92 -18.14 11.62
C GLU A 37 -0.53 -17.51 11.64
N ILE A 38 0.21 -17.64 12.75
CA ILE A 38 1.58 -17.09 12.86
C ILE A 38 2.50 -17.68 11.78
N LYS A 39 2.47 -19.00 11.60
CA LYS A 39 3.31 -19.69 10.60
C LYS A 39 2.95 -19.24 9.18
N SER A 40 1.66 -19.28 8.83
CA SER A 40 1.19 -18.82 7.52
C SER A 40 1.51 -17.36 7.25
N PHE A 41 1.42 -16.49 8.27
CA PHE A 41 1.78 -15.08 8.17
C PHE A 41 3.27 -14.88 7.90
N ILE A 42 4.14 -15.57 8.64
CA ILE A 42 5.59 -15.54 8.41
C ILE A 42 5.92 -16.05 7.00
N ASP A 43 5.27 -17.12 6.55
CA ASP A 43 5.49 -17.67 5.22
C ASP A 43 5.02 -16.71 4.10
N ALA A 44 3.89 -16.02 4.30
CA ALA A 44 3.38 -15.02 3.35
C ALA A 44 4.25 -13.74 3.31
N ASP A 45 4.83 -13.33 4.46
CA ASP A 45 5.77 -12.21 4.52
C ASP A 45 7.08 -12.55 3.80
N ASN A 46 7.59 -13.77 3.99
CA ASN A 46 8.80 -14.29 3.35
C ASN A 46 8.56 -14.83 1.92
N THR A 47 7.62 -14.24 1.18
CA THR A 47 7.38 -14.62 -0.22
C THR A 47 8.63 -14.41 -1.09
N ILE A 48 9.40 -13.36 -0.79
CA ILE A 48 10.70 -13.07 -1.43
C ILE A 48 11.75 -12.94 -0.32
N ASN A 49 12.74 -13.83 -0.31
CA ASN A 49 13.86 -13.82 0.62
C ASN A 49 15.08 -13.18 -0.03
N VAL A 50 15.70 -12.24 0.69
CA VAL A 50 17.02 -11.73 0.32
C VAL A 50 18.07 -12.44 1.16
N LEU A 51 19.06 -13.03 0.51
CA LEU A 51 20.04 -13.90 1.15
C LEU A 51 21.41 -13.22 1.24
N ASP A 52 22.07 -13.31 2.38
CA ASP A 52 23.49 -12.92 2.51
C ASP A 52 24.42 -13.95 1.84
N MET A 53 25.74 -13.72 1.95
CA MET A 53 26.75 -14.63 1.37
C MET A 53 26.75 -16.03 2.01
N ASP A 54 26.21 -16.15 3.21
CA ASP A 54 26.11 -17.40 3.97
C ASP A 54 24.71 -18.04 3.82
N SER A 55 23.89 -17.55 2.88
CA SER A 55 22.51 -18.00 2.63
C SER A 55 21.54 -17.77 3.80
N ASN A 56 21.82 -16.81 4.69
CA ASN A 56 20.86 -16.39 5.70
C ASN A 56 19.91 -15.32 5.15
N THR A 57 18.63 -15.42 5.52
CA THR A 57 17.62 -14.41 5.19
C THR A 57 17.89 -13.08 5.91
N ILE A 58 18.01 -12.01 5.14
CA ILE A 58 18.14 -10.63 5.58
C ILE A 58 16.74 -10.02 5.73
N VAL A 59 16.50 -9.33 6.85
CA VAL A 59 15.28 -8.52 7.02
C VAL A 59 15.53 -7.13 6.47
N LEU A 60 14.85 -6.80 5.39
CA LEU A 60 14.87 -5.47 4.82
C LEU A 60 13.89 -4.56 5.56
N SER A 61 14.22 -3.27 5.61
CA SER A 61 13.25 -2.26 6.03
C SER A 61 12.60 -1.64 4.81
N HIS A 62 11.28 -1.45 4.90
CA HIS A 62 10.47 -0.79 3.88
C HIS A 62 9.93 0.56 4.35
N ARG A 63 10.40 1.02 5.51
CA ARG A 63 10.04 2.30 6.11
C ARG A 63 10.63 3.45 5.31
N LEU A 64 9.93 4.58 5.35
CA LEU A 64 10.35 5.79 4.67
C LEU A 64 11.63 6.35 5.30
N CYS A 65 12.65 6.58 4.48
CA CYS A 65 13.89 7.23 4.88
C CYS A 65 14.33 8.23 3.81
N THR A 66 15.35 9.03 4.11
CA THR A 66 15.87 10.02 3.16
C THR A 66 16.46 9.38 1.91
N HIS A 67 16.90 8.12 1.99
CA HIS A 67 17.55 7.41 0.90
C HIS A 67 16.58 6.83 -0.14
N ASN A 68 15.38 6.42 0.30
CA ASN A 68 14.35 5.84 -0.58
C ASN A 68 13.28 6.84 -1.02
N THR A 69 13.45 8.11 -0.65
CA THR A 69 12.56 9.21 -1.06
C THR A 69 13.27 10.06 -2.11
N PRO A 70 12.82 10.09 -3.37
CA PRO A 70 13.45 10.93 -4.38
C PRO A 70 13.37 12.41 -3.97
N PRO A 71 14.46 13.18 -4.12
CA PRO A 71 14.45 14.62 -3.89
C PRO A 71 13.40 15.30 -4.75
N LEU A 72 12.73 16.31 -4.19
CA LEU A 72 11.71 17.08 -4.88
C LEU A 72 11.91 18.57 -4.59
N GLU A 73 12.03 19.36 -5.66
CA GLU A 73 11.88 20.81 -5.58
C GLU A 73 10.38 21.13 -5.49
N LYS A 74 9.94 21.56 -4.30
CA LYS A 74 8.51 21.76 -4.04
C LYS A 74 8.00 23.02 -4.76
N ALA A 75 7.06 22.84 -5.68
CA ALA A 75 6.28 23.95 -6.22
C ALA A 75 5.30 24.49 -5.18
N THR A 76 4.88 25.75 -5.30
CA THR A 76 3.96 26.41 -4.34
C THR A 76 2.64 25.69 -4.17
N MET A 77 2.15 25.00 -5.21
CA MET A 77 0.93 24.19 -5.17
C MET A 77 1.07 22.91 -4.32
N MET A 78 2.29 22.45 -4.03
CA MET A 78 2.59 21.20 -3.33
C MET A 78 2.58 21.40 -1.81
N SER A 79 1.46 21.90 -1.28
CA SER A 79 1.35 22.33 0.13
C SER A 79 0.71 21.29 1.06
N LEU A 80 0.20 20.18 0.51
CA LEU A 80 -0.47 19.14 1.29
C LEU A 80 0.53 18.31 2.09
N THR A 81 0.10 17.86 3.26
CA THR A 81 0.85 16.94 4.13
C THR A 81 -0.08 15.83 4.58
N LEU A 82 0.38 14.58 4.53
CA LEU A 82 -0.41 13.45 5.01
C LEU A 82 -0.47 13.49 6.54
N GLN A 83 -1.67 13.47 7.11
CA GLN A 83 -1.89 13.59 8.56
C GLN A 83 -2.70 12.41 9.12
N GLU A 84 -3.73 11.97 8.40
CA GLU A 84 -4.61 10.89 8.83
C GLU A 84 -4.58 9.74 7.83
N ILE A 85 -4.50 8.51 8.33
CA ILE A 85 -4.49 7.29 7.52
C ILE A 85 -5.51 6.31 8.07
N LEU A 86 -6.35 5.77 7.20
CA LEU A 86 -7.17 4.60 7.49
C LEU A 86 -6.64 3.43 6.65
N ILE A 87 -6.25 2.34 7.31
CA ILE A 87 -5.84 1.09 6.67
C ILE A 87 -6.92 0.05 6.94
N VAL A 88 -7.64 -0.33 5.88
CA VAL A 88 -8.75 -1.29 5.94
C VAL A 88 -8.34 -2.60 5.30
N GLY A 89 -8.45 -3.70 6.04
CA GLY A 89 -8.30 -5.06 5.53
C GLY A 89 -9.61 -5.83 5.65
N ASN A 90 -10.22 -6.20 4.53
CA ASN A 90 -11.51 -6.89 4.47
C ASN A 90 -11.58 -7.96 3.36
N CYS A 91 -10.44 -8.46 2.86
CA CYS A 91 -10.41 -9.66 2.03
C CYS A 91 -10.75 -10.90 2.88
N ASN A 92 -11.64 -11.77 2.38
CA ASN A 92 -12.14 -12.87 3.21
C ASN A 92 -11.10 -13.94 3.54
N ASN A 93 -10.29 -14.33 2.55
CA ASN A 93 -9.37 -15.46 2.62
C ASN A 93 -7.89 -15.03 2.58
N GLN A 94 -7.59 -13.81 3.01
CA GLN A 94 -6.22 -13.32 3.06
C GLN A 94 -5.52 -13.77 4.35
N VAL A 95 -4.25 -14.19 4.22
CA VAL A 95 -3.40 -14.53 5.36
C VAL A 95 -3.34 -13.38 6.35
N LYS A 96 -3.52 -13.73 7.62
CA LYS A 96 -3.53 -12.80 8.74
C LYS A 96 -2.88 -13.41 9.96
N PHE A 97 -2.52 -12.55 10.89
CA PHE A 97 -2.25 -12.92 12.26
C PHE A 97 -3.14 -12.07 13.16
N SER A 98 -4.03 -12.71 13.93
CA SER A 98 -5.04 -12.01 14.72
C SER A 98 -5.94 -11.13 13.81
N GLU A 99 -5.99 -9.83 14.05
CA GLU A 99 -6.74 -8.82 13.28
C GLU A 99 -5.83 -8.00 12.35
N LEU A 100 -4.68 -8.55 11.94
CA LEU A 100 -3.75 -7.88 11.03
C LEU A 100 -3.50 -8.76 9.81
N THR A 101 -4.02 -8.35 8.65
CA THR A 101 -3.73 -9.05 7.39
C THR A 101 -2.34 -8.70 6.87
N ILE A 102 -1.80 -9.55 5.98
CA ILE A 102 -0.48 -9.31 5.38
C ILE A 102 -0.41 -7.97 4.63
N ASP A 103 -1.49 -7.57 3.95
CA ASP A 103 -1.58 -6.29 3.25
C ASP A 103 -1.60 -5.11 4.22
N MET A 104 -2.37 -5.21 5.30
CA MET A 104 -2.37 -4.19 6.35
C MET A 104 -0.97 -4.01 6.95
N PHE A 105 -0.27 -5.12 7.21
CA PHE A 105 1.09 -5.10 7.73
C PHE A 105 2.07 -4.44 6.75
N ARG A 106 2.02 -4.82 5.46
CA ARG A 106 2.85 -4.22 4.40
C ARG A 106 2.64 -2.71 4.31
N MET A 107 1.38 -2.26 4.29
CA MET A 107 1.05 -0.83 4.25
C MET A 107 1.44 -0.10 5.53
N LEU A 108 1.30 -0.74 6.69
CA LEU A 108 1.77 -0.17 7.95
C LEU A 108 3.28 0.10 7.92
N GLN A 109 4.09 -0.83 7.40
CA GLN A 109 5.54 -0.59 7.24
C GLN A 109 5.83 0.52 6.21
N THR A 110 5.10 0.54 5.09
CA THR A 110 5.28 1.54 4.03
C THR A 110 4.94 2.96 4.48
N LEU A 111 3.97 3.11 5.38
CA LEU A 111 3.46 4.39 5.86
C LEU A 111 4.10 4.80 7.19
N GLU A 112 5.31 4.30 7.47
CA GLU A 112 6.05 4.54 8.69
C GLU A 112 7.44 5.08 8.36
N ARG A 113 7.89 6.14 9.04
CA ARG A 113 9.27 6.64 8.94
C ARG A 113 10.23 5.73 9.72
N GLU A 114 11.46 5.65 9.25
CA GLU A 114 12.53 5.08 10.05
C GLU A 114 12.68 5.85 11.37
N PRO A 115 12.82 5.17 12.51
CA PRO A 115 13.17 5.83 13.75
C PRO A 115 14.50 6.56 13.54
N GLN A 116 14.50 7.89 13.66
CA GLN A 116 15.75 8.62 13.76
C GLN A 116 16.33 8.28 15.13
N GLU A 117 17.43 7.52 15.18
CA GLU A 117 18.21 7.41 16.41
C GLU A 117 18.59 8.84 16.82
N ASP A 118 18.10 9.30 17.98
CA ASP A 118 18.51 10.57 18.54
C ASP A 118 20.02 10.50 18.74
N VAL A 119 20.77 11.10 17.82
CA VAL A 119 22.18 11.41 18.06
C VAL A 119 22.14 12.43 19.18
N ALA A 120 22.21 11.94 20.42
CA ALA A 120 22.46 12.77 21.58
C ALA A 120 23.64 13.69 21.20
N PRO A 121 23.54 15.01 21.42
CA PRO A 121 24.66 15.88 21.13
C PRO A 121 25.85 15.34 21.91
N LEU A 122 26.84 14.80 21.18
CA LEU A 122 28.08 14.32 21.75
C LEU A 122 28.64 15.47 22.58
N TYR A 123 28.59 15.24 23.88
CA TYR A 123 29.15 16.06 24.94
C TYR A 123 30.49 16.65 24.48
N ASP A 124 30.57 17.98 24.43
CA ASP A 124 31.82 18.71 24.30
C ASP A 124 32.67 18.44 25.55
N THR A 125 33.44 17.35 25.51
CA THR A 125 34.47 17.06 26.51
C THR A 125 35.74 17.82 26.14
N SER A 126 35.73 19.13 26.32
CA SER A 126 36.95 19.96 26.33
C SER A 126 37.15 20.54 27.73
N PRO A 127 38.23 20.19 28.46
CA PRO A 127 38.52 20.73 29.77
C PRO A 127 39.25 22.08 29.60
N ALA A 128 38.52 23.15 29.28
CA ALA A 128 39.05 24.50 29.31
C ALA A 128 38.06 25.46 29.98
N PRO A 129 38.42 26.12 31.09
CA PRO A 129 37.53 27.06 31.75
C PRO A 129 37.69 28.43 31.09
N THR A 130 36.88 28.77 30.09
CA THR A 130 36.63 30.18 29.76
C THR A 130 35.46 30.43 28.80
N LYS A 131 34.61 31.37 29.23
CA LYS A 131 33.59 32.16 28.49
C LYS A 131 32.24 31.49 28.25
N ILE A 132 31.34 31.80 29.17
CA ILE A 132 29.88 31.83 28.96
C ILE A 132 29.62 32.73 27.74
N PRO A 133 29.00 32.26 26.64
CA PRO A 133 28.37 33.15 25.69
C PRO A 133 26.94 33.41 26.20
N THR A 134 26.74 34.61 26.73
CA THR A 134 25.42 35.23 26.79
C THR A 134 24.85 35.29 25.38
N PHE A 135 23.83 34.48 25.11
CA PHE A 135 22.91 34.70 23.99
C PHE A 135 21.61 35.27 24.55
N GLU A 136 21.55 36.59 24.61
CA GLU A 136 20.30 37.32 24.46
C GLU A 136 19.77 37.12 23.03
N ASN A 137 18.44 37.15 22.91
CA ASN A 137 17.61 37.07 21.70
C ASN A 137 17.18 35.67 21.23
N GLY A 138 16.00 35.26 21.71
CA GLY A 138 14.82 35.18 20.85
C GLY A 138 14.67 34.03 19.85
N ASP A 139 15.69 33.25 19.52
CA ASP A 139 15.55 32.10 18.63
C ASP A 139 15.51 30.80 19.42
N ARG A 140 14.28 30.35 19.71
CA ARG A 140 14.02 28.92 19.83
C ARG A 140 14.48 28.30 18.50
N ILE A 141 15.63 27.64 18.50
CA ILE A 141 15.94 26.59 17.54
C ILE A 141 14.89 25.51 17.80
N VAL A 142 13.71 25.69 17.21
CA VAL A 142 12.74 24.61 17.02
C VAL A 142 13.52 23.56 16.23
N ASN A 143 13.57 22.33 16.75
CA ASN A 143 13.99 21.15 15.99
C ASN A 143 13.02 20.95 14.80
N SER A 144 13.09 21.84 13.80
CA SER A 144 12.09 22.03 12.75
C SER A 144 12.09 20.95 11.67
N ASN A 145 12.83 19.86 11.88
CA ASN A 145 13.03 18.80 10.90
C ASN A 145 12.60 17.40 11.36
N LYS A 146 12.05 17.23 12.57
CA LYS A 146 11.39 15.97 12.93
C LYS A 146 9.99 15.94 12.31
N ARG A 147 9.88 15.51 11.04
CA ARG A 147 8.58 15.22 10.43
C ARG A 147 7.98 14.04 11.18
N GLU A 148 6.89 14.28 11.92
CA GLU A 148 6.18 13.25 12.65
C GLU A 148 5.52 12.24 11.70
N ASN A 149 5.25 11.03 12.21
CA ASN A 149 4.46 10.05 11.48
C ASN A 149 2.98 10.47 11.49
N PRO A 150 2.25 10.29 10.39
CA PRO A 150 0.81 10.50 10.36
C PRO A 150 0.11 9.52 11.31
N HIS A 151 -1.03 9.96 11.85
CA HIS A 151 -1.90 9.14 12.68
C HIS A 151 -2.57 8.04 11.84
N LYS A 152 -2.76 6.85 12.43
CA LYS A 152 -3.21 5.65 11.73
C LYS A 152 -4.34 4.95 12.47
N TYR A 153 -5.44 4.70 11.76
CA TYR A 153 -6.50 3.77 12.17
C TYR A 153 -6.33 2.45 11.40
N LEU A 154 -6.32 1.34 12.13
CA LEU A 154 -6.28 -0.01 11.56
C LEU A 154 -7.66 -0.64 11.74
N LEU A 155 -8.32 -0.98 10.63
CA LEU A 155 -9.68 -1.53 10.63
C LEU A 155 -9.67 -2.90 9.94
N TYR A 156 -9.72 -3.96 10.73
CA TYR A 156 -9.89 -5.32 10.24
C TYR A 156 -11.36 -5.70 10.18
N LYS A 157 -11.79 -6.15 8.99
CA LYS A 157 -13.18 -6.48 8.65
C LYS A 157 -14.22 -5.53 9.28
N PRO A 158 -14.12 -4.21 9.04
CA PRO A 158 -15.07 -3.26 9.62
C PRO A 158 -16.45 -3.41 9.00
N THR A 159 -17.49 -3.21 9.80
CA THR A 159 -18.84 -2.92 9.29
C THR A 159 -18.86 -1.56 8.58
N PHE A 160 -19.82 -1.35 7.68
CA PHE A 160 -20.06 -0.05 7.04
C PHE A 160 -20.10 1.10 8.06
N SER A 161 -20.86 0.97 9.15
CA SER A 161 -20.96 2.00 10.18
C SER A 161 -19.63 2.29 10.88
N GLN A 162 -18.83 1.27 11.18
CA GLN A 162 -17.50 1.46 11.76
C GLN A 162 -16.60 2.25 10.81
N LEU A 163 -16.55 1.87 9.52
CA LEU A 163 -15.77 2.58 8.52
C LEU A 163 -16.17 4.06 8.44
N MET A 164 -17.47 4.36 8.39
CA MET A 164 -17.97 5.74 8.35
C MET A 164 -17.61 6.56 9.60
N VAL A 165 -17.62 5.96 10.79
CA VAL A 165 -17.22 6.64 12.04
C VAL A 165 -15.75 7.05 12.00
N PHE A 166 -14.86 6.15 11.57
CA PHE A 166 -13.44 6.45 11.49
C PHE A 166 -13.11 7.44 10.37
N LEU A 167 -13.81 7.36 9.23
CA LEU A 167 -13.69 8.38 8.16
C LEU A 167 -14.10 9.76 8.66
N ALA A 168 -15.21 9.85 9.38
CA ALA A 168 -15.66 11.11 9.99
C ALA A 168 -14.69 11.64 11.04
N SER A 169 -14.09 10.75 11.84
CA SER A 169 -13.06 11.09 12.82
C SER A 169 -11.84 11.70 12.14
N GLY A 170 -11.21 10.98 11.19
CA GLY A 170 -10.05 11.48 10.46
C GLY A 170 -10.34 12.78 9.72
N PHE A 171 -11.49 12.85 9.02
CA PHE A 171 -11.91 14.07 8.32
C PHE A 171 -12.02 15.29 9.24
N LYS A 172 -12.57 15.11 10.45
CA LYS A 172 -12.75 16.19 11.42
C LYS A 172 -11.42 16.74 11.91
N GLU A 173 -10.47 15.87 12.22
CA GLU A 173 -9.18 16.23 12.83
C GLU A 173 -8.16 16.82 11.82
N LEU A 174 -8.41 16.71 10.51
CA LEU A 174 -7.51 17.27 9.48
C LEU A 174 -7.32 18.81 9.59
N PRO A 175 -6.08 19.31 9.63
CA PRO A 175 -5.77 20.74 9.50
C PRO A 175 -6.01 21.26 8.07
N ALA A 176 -5.86 22.57 7.86
CA ALA A 176 -6.16 23.23 6.58
C ALA A 176 -5.36 22.67 5.38
N ASN A 177 -4.12 22.25 5.58
CA ASN A 177 -3.25 21.62 4.58
C ASN A 177 -3.07 20.11 4.81
N GLY A 178 -3.91 19.52 5.67
CA GLY A 178 -3.89 18.10 5.96
C GLY A 178 -4.59 17.30 4.87
N ALA A 179 -3.99 16.19 4.47
CA ALA A 179 -4.58 15.17 3.63
C ALA A 179 -4.90 13.92 4.46
N MET A 180 -6.00 13.24 4.08
CA MET A 180 -6.33 11.92 4.59
C MET A 180 -6.07 10.86 3.52
N LEU A 181 -5.43 9.76 3.90
CA LEU A 181 -5.26 8.57 3.07
C LEU A 181 -6.25 7.49 3.53
N LEU A 182 -7.02 6.94 2.60
CA LEU A 182 -7.82 5.75 2.80
C LEU A 182 -7.27 4.62 1.94
N TYR A 183 -6.65 3.63 2.59
CA TYR A 183 -6.25 2.38 1.96
C TYR A 183 -7.29 1.29 2.26
N ILE A 184 -7.77 0.61 1.21
CA ILE A 184 -8.73 -0.49 1.32
C ILE A 184 -8.19 -1.69 0.54
N SER A 185 -7.96 -2.79 1.24
CA SER A 185 -7.78 -4.13 0.67
C SER A 185 -9.03 -4.94 0.97
N ALA A 186 -9.88 -5.21 -0.04
CA ALA A 186 -11.18 -5.84 0.17
C ALA A 186 -11.71 -6.56 -1.07
N ASP A 187 -12.55 -7.57 -0.85
CA ASP A 187 -13.27 -8.26 -1.93
C ASP A 187 -14.30 -7.30 -2.56
N GLY A 188 -14.50 -7.41 -3.87
CA GLY A 188 -15.44 -6.60 -4.63
C GLY A 188 -16.90 -6.97 -4.33
N ALA A 189 -17.74 -5.95 -4.21
CA ALA A 189 -19.18 -6.09 -4.15
C ALA A 189 -19.77 -5.68 -5.51
N PHE A 190 -20.17 -6.66 -6.32
CA PHE A 190 -20.68 -6.43 -7.67
C PHE A 190 -22.20 -6.24 -7.69
N SER A 191 -22.67 -5.26 -8.46
CA SER A 191 -24.10 -5.00 -8.62
C SER A 191 -24.77 -5.93 -9.64
N GLN A 192 -26.05 -6.26 -9.41
CA GLN A 192 -26.91 -6.98 -10.35
C GLN A 192 -27.88 -6.07 -11.10
N ALA A 193 -27.66 -4.75 -11.09
CA ALA A 193 -28.53 -3.78 -11.76
C ALA A 193 -28.50 -3.99 -13.30
N LYS A 194 -29.69 -4.14 -13.91
CA LYS A 194 -29.82 -4.34 -15.37
C LYS A 194 -29.61 -3.07 -16.19
N HIS A 195 -29.90 -1.92 -15.60
CA HIS A 195 -29.77 -0.60 -16.22
C HIS A 195 -29.17 0.37 -15.19
N PRO A 196 -27.84 0.39 -15.02
CA PRO A 196 -27.19 1.31 -14.10
C PRO A 196 -27.36 2.75 -14.61
N GLN A 197 -27.89 3.62 -13.76
CA GLN A 197 -28.06 5.06 -14.04
C GLN A 197 -27.15 5.89 -13.15
N ASP A 198 -26.94 5.44 -11.91
CA ASP A 198 -26.16 6.12 -10.90
C ASP A 198 -24.79 5.46 -10.78
N THR A 199 -23.79 6.04 -11.45
CA THR A 199 -22.40 5.51 -11.47
C THR A 199 -21.80 5.35 -10.08
N SER A 200 -22.31 6.10 -9.10
CA SER A 200 -21.81 6.14 -7.73
C SER A 200 -22.17 4.91 -6.90
N TYR A 201 -23.20 4.17 -7.32
CA TYR A 201 -23.78 3.09 -6.51
C TYR A 201 -24.25 1.88 -7.34
N ASP A 202 -24.69 2.07 -8.58
CA ASP A 202 -25.30 1.01 -9.37
C ASP A 202 -24.27 0.02 -9.93
N PHE A 203 -22.97 0.33 -9.86
CA PHE A 203 -21.89 -0.58 -10.23
C PHE A 203 -21.31 -1.35 -9.04
N GLY A 204 -21.86 -1.15 -7.83
CA GLY A 204 -21.34 -1.78 -6.63
C GLY A 204 -20.18 -0.99 -6.02
N GLY A 205 -19.34 -1.70 -5.27
CA GLY A 205 -18.25 -1.12 -4.48
C GLY A 205 -17.37 -2.22 -3.91
N VAL A 206 -16.95 -2.06 -2.67
CA VAL A 206 -16.19 -3.07 -1.92
C VAL A 206 -17.02 -3.62 -0.77
N VAL A 207 -16.83 -4.90 -0.44
CA VAL A 207 -17.52 -5.54 0.68
C VAL A 207 -17.09 -4.87 1.99
N THR A 208 -18.04 -4.74 2.92
CA THR A 208 -17.82 -4.49 4.35
C THR A 208 -18.38 -5.64 5.16
N ASN A 209 -17.95 -5.78 6.41
CA ASN A 209 -18.37 -6.91 7.22
C ASN A 209 -19.85 -6.81 7.65
N SER A 210 -20.53 -7.95 7.70
CA SER A 210 -21.83 -8.10 8.33
C SER A 210 -21.63 -8.86 9.64
N LYS A 211 -21.99 -8.26 10.78
CA LYS A 211 -21.92 -8.94 12.10
C LYS A 211 -22.96 -10.07 12.26
N ARG A 212 -23.73 -10.42 11.23
CA ARG A 212 -24.79 -11.42 11.26
C ARG A 212 -24.43 -12.62 10.39
N ASP A 213 -24.78 -13.81 10.86
CA ASP A 213 -24.51 -15.09 10.20
C ASP A 213 -24.89 -15.09 8.71
N PRO A 214 -24.06 -15.71 7.84
CA PRO A 214 -24.26 -15.76 6.39
C PRO A 214 -25.55 -16.49 5.97
N GLU A 215 -26.28 -17.13 6.88
CA GLU A 215 -27.53 -17.85 6.61
C GLU A 215 -28.64 -16.99 6.00
N HIS A 216 -28.60 -15.66 6.18
CA HIS A 216 -29.62 -14.76 5.62
C HIS A 216 -29.38 -14.29 4.19
N HIS A 217 -28.24 -14.61 3.56
CA HIS A 217 -28.04 -14.33 2.13
C HIS A 217 -28.78 -15.32 1.20
N SER A 218 -29.36 -16.40 1.76
CA SER A 218 -30.06 -17.44 0.99
C SER A 218 -31.56 -17.17 0.75
N ASN A 219 -32.17 -16.22 1.46
CA ASN A 219 -33.58 -15.89 1.23
C ASN A 219 -33.73 -14.82 0.16
N LYS A 220 -33.71 -15.29 -1.09
CA LYS A 220 -34.33 -14.65 -2.25
C LYS A 220 -35.78 -14.27 -1.91
N ARG A 221 -35.98 -13.12 -1.26
CA ARG A 221 -37.28 -12.45 -1.27
C ARG A 221 -37.43 -11.81 -2.64
N HIS A 222 -38.04 -12.57 -3.55
CA HIS A 222 -38.89 -11.98 -4.56
C HIS A 222 -39.86 -11.03 -3.84
N ASN A 223 -39.64 -9.70 -3.95
CA ASN A 223 -40.66 -8.71 -4.31
C ASN A 223 -40.28 -7.25 -3.95
N VAL A 224 -40.37 -6.41 -4.99
CA VAL A 224 -40.89 -5.02 -5.04
C VAL A 224 -39.92 -3.82 -4.94
N LEU A 225 -38.76 -3.89 -4.28
CA LEU A 225 -37.75 -2.80 -4.37
C LEU A 225 -36.33 -3.40 -4.36
N GLN A 226 -35.56 -3.25 -5.44
CA GLN A 226 -34.12 -3.55 -5.43
C GLN A 226 -33.42 -2.48 -4.59
N LEU A 227 -33.29 -2.74 -3.28
CA LEU A 227 -32.49 -1.92 -2.39
C LEU A 227 -31.00 -2.17 -2.64
N LYS A 228 -30.19 -1.13 -2.47
CA LYS A 228 -28.72 -1.22 -2.47
C LYS A 228 -28.25 -2.01 -1.22
N ASP A 229 -27.14 -2.72 -1.33
CA ASP A 229 -26.62 -3.57 -0.26
C ASP A 229 -26.03 -2.70 0.87
N MET A 230 -26.56 -2.87 2.09
CA MET A 230 -26.11 -2.15 3.28
C MET A 230 -24.67 -2.50 3.68
N HIS A 231 -24.17 -3.67 3.27
CA HIS A 231 -22.82 -4.14 3.56
C HIS A 231 -21.84 -3.89 2.41
N CYS A 232 -22.21 -3.06 1.43
CA CYS A 232 -21.31 -2.57 0.40
C CYS A 232 -20.89 -1.12 0.72
N PHE A 233 -19.59 -0.83 0.61
CA PHE A 233 -19.08 0.53 0.63
C PHE A 233 -18.94 1.02 -0.81
N TYR A 234 -19.82 1.94 -1.19
CA TYR A 234 -19.92 2.46 -2.55
C TYR A 234 -19.04 3.70 -2.75
N PRO A 235 -18.59 3.99 -3.99
CA PRO A 235 -17.94 5.25 -4.32
C PRO A 235 -18.73 6.48 -3.85
N GLY A 236 -20.06 6.43 -3.96
CA GLY A 236 -20.95 7.52 -3.53
C GLY A 236 -20.89 7.84 -2.03
N ASP A 237 -20.52 6.88 -1.18
CA ASP A 237 -20.43 7.10 0.27
C ASP A 237 -19.25 8.01 0.65
N LEU A 238 -18.30 8.20 -0.25
CA LEU A 238 -17.15 9.08 -0.06
C LEU A 238 -17.43 10.56 -0.34
N TYR A 239 -18.57 10.89 -0.95
CA TYR A 239 -18.87 12.26 -1.39
C TYR A 239 -18.89 13.27 -0.25
N ALA A 240 -19.24 12.85 0.96
CA ALA A 240 -19.14 13.72 2.13
C ALA A 240 -17.70 14.15 2.41
N PHE A 241 -16.76 13.21 2.27
CA PHE A 241 -15.36 13.33 2.66
C PHE A 241 -14.47 13.99 1.61
N THR A 242 -14.91 14.09 0.35
CA THR A 242 -14.23 14.88 -0.70
C THR A 242 -14.33 16.39 -0.49
N ARG A 243 -14.82 16.86 0.67
CA ARG A 243 -14.73 18.25 1.13
C ARG A 243 -13.36 18.63 1.69
N LYS A 244 -12.45 17.66 1.85
CA LYS A 244 -11.05 17.87 2.21
C LYS A 244 -10.16 17.04 1.28
N PRO A 245 -8.85 17.35 1.19
CA PRO A 245 -7.93 16.58 0.38
C PRO A 245 -7.91 15.11 0.79
N LEU A 246 -8.24 14.24 -0.16
CA LEU A 246 -8.43 12.82 0.05
C LEU A 246 -7.63 12.00 -0.96
N PHE A 247 -6.80 11.08 -0.48
CA PHE A 247 -6.03 10.14 -1.29
C PHE A 247 -6.55 8.73 -1.04
N LEU A 248 -6.89 7.98 -2.08
CA LEU A 248 -7.41 6.63 -1.99
C LEU A 248 -6.44 5.64 -2.62
N VAL A 249 -6.35 4.47 -1.99
CA VAL A 249 -5.80 3.26 -2.59
C VAL A 249 -6.85 2.16 -2.40
N VAL A 250 -7.39 1.65 -3.49
CA VAL A 250 -8.41 0.59 -3.50
C VAL A 250 -7.84 -0.63 -4.20
N ASP A 251 -7.46 -1.63 -3.40
CA ASP A 251 -6.96 -2.92 -3.86
C ASP A 251 -8.11 -3.95 -3.76
N SER A 252 -8.82 -4.11 -4.87
CA SER A 252 -10.05 -4.90 -5.01
C SER A 252 -10.30 -5.24 -6.48
N ASP A 253 -10.85 -6.42 -6.75
CA ASP A 253 -11.30 -6.84 -8.09
C ASP A 253 -12.46 -5.97 -8.64
N ASN A 254 -13.15 -5.21 -7.78
CA ASN A 254 -14.12 -4.19 -8.20
C ASN A 254 -13.63 -2.73 -8.02
N SER A 255 -12.33 -2.49 -7.80
CA SER A 255 -11.79 -1.15 -7.53
C SER A 255 -12.08 -0.11 -8.63
N SER A 256 -12.26 -0.55 -9.87
CA SER A 256 -12.50 0.33 -11.03
C SER A 256 -13.77 1.19 -10.95
N VAL A 257 -14.74 0.84 -10.10
CA VAL A 257 -15.95 1.64 -9.91
C VAL A 257 -15.66 2.99 -9.23
N PHE A 258 -14.48 3.13 -8.60
CA PHE A 258 -13.99 4.38 -8.03
C PHE A 258 -13.31 5.30 -9.07
N ALA A 259 -13.27 4.93 -10.36
CA ALA A 259 -12.58 5.71 -11.40
C ALA A 259 -13.33 6.97 -11.84
N ASN A 260 -14.62 7.11 -11.49
CA ASN A 260 -15.48 8.21 -11.95
C ASN A 260 -16.01 9.03 -10.77
N MET A 261 -15.11 9.41 -9.86
CA MET A 261 -15.47 10.25 -8.71
C MET A 261 -15.79 11.69 -9.16
N PRO A 262 -16.95 12.24 -8.78
CA PRO A 262 -17.33 13.60 -9.13
C PRO A 262 -16.58 14.64 -8.27
N HIS A 263 -16.29 15.79 -8.88
CA HIS A 263 -15.59 16.91 -8.26
C HIS A 263 -16.56 17.93 -7.65
N TYR A 264 -17.39 17.53 -6.69
CA TYR A 264 -18.44 18.41 -6.13
C TYR A 264 -17.90 19.61 -5.33
N PHE A 265 -16.74 19.48 -4.67
CA PHE A 265 -16.21 20.49 -3.73
C PHE A 265 -14.91 21.14 -4.19
N GLY A 266 -14.39 20.78 -5.36
CA GLY A 266 -13.14 21.33 -5.92
C GLY A 266 -11.88 21.03 -5.10
N GLN A 267 -11.96 20.11 -4.15
CA GLN A 267 -10.82 19.68 -3.34
C GLN A 267 -10.04 18.55 -4.03
N PRO A 268 -8.72 18.45 -3.78
CA PRO A 268 -7.89 17.40 -4.36
C PRO A 268 -8.38 16.01 -4.00
N LEU A 269 -8.54 15.17 -5.02
CA LEU A 269 -8.83 13.75 -4.91
C LEU A 269 -7.87 12.99 -5.82
N VAL A 270 -7.22 11.96 -5.30
CA VAL A 270 -6.48 10.97 -6.10
C VAL A 270 -6.93 9.58 -5.65
N VAL A 271 -7.18 8.69 -6.61
CA VAL A 271 -7.60 7.30 -6.37
C VAL A 271 -6.67 6.38 -7.16
N LEU A 272 -5.90 5.55 -6.47
CA LEU A 272 -5.14 4.45 -7.05
C LEU A 272 -5.97 3.18 -6.95
N MET A 273 -6.19 2.49 -8.06
CA MET A 273 -7.03 1.30 -8.17
C MET A 273 -6.18 0.14 -8.68
N SER A 274 -6.35 -1.05 -8.08
CA SER A 274 -5.74 -2.28 -8.56
C SER A 274 -6.25 -2.68 -9.95
N SER A 275 -5.62 -3.68 -10.56
CA SER A 275 -6.19 -4.34 -11.73
C SER A 275 -7.51 -5.02 -11.33
N GLN A 276 -8.45 -5.11 -12.27
CA GLN A 276 -9.70 -5.84 -12.09
C GLN A 276 -9.42 -7.35 -12.07
N ASP A 277 -8.57 -7.79 -12.99
CA ASP A 277 -8.21 -9.18 -13.15
C ASP A 277 -6.72 -9.41 -12.87
N ALA A 278 -6.39 -10.65 -12.52
CA ALA A 278 -5.04 -11.20 -12.52
C ALA A 278 -4.99 -12.40 -13.48
N PRO A 279 -3.88 -12.63 -14.20
CA PRO A 279 -3.69 -13.86 -14.97
C PRO A 279 -3.84 -15.10 -14.06
N PRO A 280 -4.35 -16.24 -14.56
CA PRO A 280 -4.67 -17.41 -13.72
C PRO A 280 -3.54 -17.87 -12.80
N GLN A 281 -2.30 -17.83 -13.31
CA GLN A 281 -1.09 -18.19 -12.57
C GLN A 281 -0.81 -17.33 -11.31
N PHE A 282 -1.42 -16.14 -11.22
CA PHE A 282 -1.27 -15.22 -10.10
C PHE A 282 -2.52 -15.14 -9.21
N GLN A 283 -3.67 -15.67 -9.66
CA GLN A 283 -4.91 -15.66 -8.88
C GLN A 283 -4.78 -16.48 -7.60
N GLU A 284 -4.14 -17.66 -7.68
CA GLU A 284 -3.90 -18.51 -6.51
C GLU A 284 -3.04 -17.84 -5.44
N GLN A 285 -2.23 -16.84 -5.79
CA GLN A 285 -1.35 -16.14 -4.85
C GLN A 285 -2.06 -15.03 -4.06
N GLN A 286 -3.29 -14.64 -4.42
CA GLN A 286 -4.02 -13.54 -3.76
C GLN A 286 -4.22 -13.74 -2.26
N HIS A 287 -4.32 -15.00 -1.80
CA HIS A 287 -4.40 -15.30 -0.36
C HIS A 287 -3.15 -14.82 0.41
N ARG A 288 -1.99 -14.67 -0.23
CA ARG A 288 -0.73 -14.18 0.36
C ARG A 288 -0.51 -12.67 0.23
N GLY A 289 -1.58 -11.95 -0.09
CA GLY A 289 -1.58 -10.50 -0.23
C GLY A 289 -1.79 -10.07 -1.68
N ASN A 290 -2.31 -8.86 -1.85
CA ASN A 290 -2.62 -8.34 -3.17
C ASN A 290 -1.38 -7.83 -3.91
N LEU A 291 -1.42 -7.94 -5.24
CA LEU A 291 -0.30 -7.60 -6.10
C LEU A 291 0.01 -6.09 -6.08
N LEU A 292 -1.02 -5.23 -6.20
CA LEU A 292 -0.82 -3.78 -6.15
C LEU A 292 -0.19 -3.39 -4.81
N THR A 293 -0.73 -3.89 -3.69
CA THR A 293 -0.17 -3.66 -2.35
C THR A 293 1.28 -4.09 -2.24
N LEU A 294 1.66 -5.25 -2.81
CA LEU A 294 3.06 -5.68 -2.82
C LEU A 294 3.95 -4.69 -3.59
N PHE A 295 3.52 -4.20 -4.76
CA PHE A 295 4.27 -3.17 -5.50
C PHE A 295 4.36 -1.84 -4.76
N LEU A 296 3.28 -1.39 -4.13
CA LEU A 296 3.26 -0.19 -3.30
C LEU A 296 4.15 -0.34 -2.06
N HIS A 297 4.31 -1.57 -1.55
CA HIS A 297 5.19 -1.88 -0.43
C HIS A 297 6.66 -1.95 -0.85
N SER A 298 6.96 -2.69 -1.91
CA SER A 298 8.29 -2.88 -2.47
C SER A 298 8.20 -3.23 -3.96
N PRO A 299 8.52 -2.29 -4.86
CA PRO A 299 8.43 -2.52 -6.30
C PRO A 299 9.26 -3.70 -6.79
N LEU A 300 10.44 -3.90 -6.20
CA LEU A 300 11.33 -5.01 -6.53
C LEU A 300 10.72 -6.34 -6.11
N MET A 301 10.13 -6.45 -4.91
CA MET A 301 9.43 -7.68 -4.50
C MET A 301 8.27 -8.00 -5.45
N GLY A 302 7.50 -6.98 -5.86
CA GLY A 302 6.43 -7.16 -6.84
C GLY A 302 6.93 -7.75 -8.15
N MET A 303 8.02 -7.22 -8.70
CA MET A 303 8.62 -7.74 -9.94
C MET A 303 9.21 -9.15 -9.77
N CYS A 304 9.82 -9.44 -8.61
CA CYS A 304 10.35 -10.77 -8.31
C CYS A 304 9.23 -11.81 -8.20
N LEU A 305 8.10 -11.44 -7.58
CA LEU A 305 6.91 -12.30 -7.50
C LEU A 305 6.37 -12.64 -8.90
N LEU A 306 6.22 -11.63 -9.77
CA LEU A 306 5.78 -11.86 -11.14
C LEU A 306 6.72 -12.77 -11.93
N SER A 307 8.01 -12.69 -11.60
CA SER A 307 9.06 -13.48 -12.22
C SER A 307 9.27 -14.84 -11.56
N SER A 308 8.42 -15.20 -10.58
CA SER A 308 8.50 -16.46 -9.80
C SER A 308 9.85 -16.68 -9.11
N LEU A 309 10.51 -15.59 -8.71
CA LEU A 309 11.78 -15.61 -7.97
C LEU A 309 11.48 -15.55 -6.47
N CYS A 310 11.92 -16.55 -5.71
CA CYS A 310 11.69 -16.61 -4.25
C CYS A 310 12.92 -16.22 -3.44
N ASP A 311 14.13 -16.54 -3.92
CA ASP A 311 15.38 -16.33 -3.18
C ASP A 311 16.35 -15.51 -4.02
N ILE A 312 16.82 -14.38 -3.49
CA ILE A 312 17.65 -13.42 -4.23
C ILE A 312 18.91 -13.10 -3.42
N PRO A 313 20.11 -13.34 -3.97
CA PRO A 313 21.36 -12.91 -3.33
C PRO A 313 21.39 -11.39 -3.11
N MET A 314 21.90 -10.94 -1.95
CA MET A 314 21.91 -9.53 -1.55
C MET A 314 22.62 -8.63 -2.59
N ASN A 315 23.71 -9.11 -3.18
CA ASN A 315 24.44 -8.37 -4.20
C ASN A 315 23.63 -8.19 -5.50
N LEU A 316 22.77 -9.14 -5.85
CA LEU A 316 21.83 -9.02 -6.97
C LEU A 316 20.68 -8.09 -6.61
N TRP A 317 20.16 -8.22 -5.38
CA TRP A 317 19.14 -7.34 -4.83
C TRP A 317 19.56 -5.87 -4.88
N GLU A 318 20.75 -5.51 -4.40
CA GLU A 318 21.27 -4.15 -4.41
C GLU A 318 21.42 -3.56 -5.82
N LYS A 319 21.88 -4.37 -6.78
CA LYS A 319 21.96 -3.97 -8.20
C LYS A 319 20.58 -3.68 -8.76
N CYS A 320 19.62 -4.57 -8.50
CA CYS A 320 18.24 -4.40 -8.93
C CYS A 320 17.58 -3.19 -8.27
N GLN A 321 17.82 -2.97 -6.98
CA GLN A 321 17.31 -1.84 -6.24
C GLN A 321 17.84 -0.51 -6.80
N THR A 322 19.10 -0.47 -7.25
CA THR A 322 19.65 0.71 -7.94
C THR A 322 18.88 1.05 -9.23
N LEU A 323 18.43 0.04 -9.98
CA LEU A 323 17.58 0.25 -11.17
C LEU A 323 16.17 0.73 -10.79
N VAL A 324 15.60 0.20 -9.72
CA VAL A 324 14.33 0.69 -9.15
C VAL A 324 14.46 2.16 -8.73
N ASP A 325 15.53 2.54 -8.03
CA ASP A 325 15.76 3.93 -7.62
C ASP A 325 15.92 4.86 -8.84
N ARG A 326 16.61 4.39 -9.88
CA ARG A 326 16.70 5.09 -11.18
C ARG A 326 15.32 5.29 -11.82
N PHE A 327 14.47 4.26 -11.80
CA PHE A 327 13.10 4.35 -12.30
C PHE A 327 12.30 5.39 -11.52
N ILE A 328 12.36 5.34 -10.18
CA ILE A 328 11.59 6.21 -9.30
C ILE A 328 12.02 7.68 -9.49
N ALA A 329 13.32 7.94 -9.65
CA ALA A 329 13.85 9.27 -9.95
C ALA A 329 13.38 9.80 -11.32
N GLU A 330 13.47 8.98 -12.37
CA GLU A 330 13.03 9.37 -13.71
C GLU A 330 11.51 9.58 -13.77
N SER A 331 10.73 8.71 -13.14
CA SER A 331 9.27 8.86 -13.03
C SER A 331 8.89 10.15 -12.31
N SER A 332 9.60 10.50 -11.22
CA SER A 332 9.40 11.76 -10.51
C SER A 332 9.66 12.97 -11.40
N ARG A 333 10.71 12.91 -12.23
CA ARG A 333 11.03 13.95 -13.21
C ARG A 333 9.97 14.08 -14.30
N LEU A 334 9.40 12.96 -14.77
CA LEU A 334 8.35 12.96 -15.78
C LEU A 334 7.05 13.56 -15.24
N ILE A 335 6.61 13.13 -14.05
CA ILE A 335 5.40 13.66 -13.40
C ILE A 335 5.52 15.18 -13.18
N THR A 336 6.65 15.65 -12.65
CA THR A 336 6.83 17.08 -12.34
C THR A 336 6.99 17.99 -13.56
N ARG A 337 7.39 17.45 -14.71
CA ARG A 337 7.56 18.22 -15.96
C ARG A 337 6.42 18.03 -16.96
N SER A 338 5.56 17.04 -16.75
CA SER A 338 4.42 16.78 -17.62
C SER A 338 3.48 17.98 -17.61
N ARG A 339 3.03 18.39 -18.79
CA ARG A 339 2.06 19.49 -18.94
C ARG A 339 0.62 19.03 -18.79
N ASN A 340 0.41 17.72 -18.96
CA ASN A 340 -0.90 17.07 -18.94
C ASN A 340 -1.19 16.37 -17.60
N ILE A 341 -0.27 16.48 -16.63
CA ILE A 341 -0.50 15.96 -15.28
C ILE A 341 -1.60 16.77 -14.58
N ASP A 342 -2.54 16.06 -13.95
CA ASP A 342 -3.60 16.72 -13.21
C ASP A 342 -3.03 17.48 -11.98
N PRO A 343 -3.44 18.74 -11.75
CA PRO A 343 -2.97 19.52 -10.61
C PRO A 343 -3.20 18.85 -9.26
N TYR A 344 -4.25 18.04 -9.09
CA TYR A 344 -4.53 17.34 -7.84
C TYR A 344 -3.46 16.29 -7.53
N ILE A 345 -2.95 15.58 -8.54
CA ILE A 345 -1.82 14.65 -8.37
C ILE A 345 -0.60 15.42 -7.86
N LEU A 346 -0.28 16.57 -8.47
CA LEU A 346 0.86 17.40 -8.04
C LEU A 346 0.69 17.93 -6.61
N GLN A 347 -0.52 18.33 -6.20
CA GLN A 347 -0.76 18.82 -4.84
C GLN A 347 -0.40 17.79 -3.77
N PHE A 348 -0.74 16.50 -3.98
CA PHE A 348 -0.34 15.42 -3.07
C PHE A 348 1.13 15.01 -3.22
N PHE A 349 1.72 15.20 -4.40
CA PHE A 349 3.11 14.83 -4.70
C PHE A 349 4.15 15.55 -3.84
N GLY A 350 3.77 16.65 -3.18
CA GLY A 350 4.61 17.35 -2.19
C GLY A 350 4.90 16.55 -0.92
N ASP A 351 3.99 15.64 -0.55
CA ASP A 351 4.14 14.76 0.60
C ASP A 351 5.00 13.54 0.26
N ASP A 352 5.90 13.13 1.15
CA ASP A 352 6.85 12.05 0.86
C ASP A 352 6.16 10.69 0.69
N PHE A 353 5.16 10.38 1.53
CA PHE A 353 4.45 9.10 1.47
C PHE A 353 3.59 9.03 0.22
N LEU A 354 2.80 10.07 -0.05
CA LEU A 354 1.90 10.10 -1.20
C LEU A 354 2.67 10.17 -2.52
N ARG A 355 3.80 10.89 -2.57
CA ARG A 355 4.75 10.85 -3.69
C ARG A 355 5.26 9.44 -3.93
N LEU A 356 5.73 8.77 -2.88
CA LEU A 356 6.30 7.44 -3.02
C LEU A 356 5.26 6.41 -3.47
N LEU A 357 4.05 6.44 -2.91
CA LEU A 357 2.94 5.59 -3.37
C LEU A 357 2.62 5.82 -4.85
N THR A 358 2.56 7.08 -5.28
CA THR A 358 2.31 7.43 -6.70
C THR A 358 3.42 6.89 -7.61
N LEU A 359 4.68 7.01 -7.20
CA LEU A 359 5.82 6.54 -8.00
C LEU A 359 5.91 5.01 -8.06
N ARG A 360 5.61 4.33 -6.95
CA ARG A 360 5.52 2.87 -6.91
C ARG A 360 4.33 2.34 -7.71
N PHE A 361 3.23 3.08 -7.74
CA PHE A 361 2.10 2.80 -8.63
C PHE A 361 2.49 2.91 -10.11
N VAL A 362 3.23 3.96 -10.50
CA VAL A 362 3.74 4.09 -11.88
C VAL A 362 4.65 2.89 -12.22
N PHE A 363 5.54 2.49 -11.32
CA PHE A 363 6.37 1.29 -11.50
C PHE A 363 5.51 0.04 -11.72
N CYS A 364 4.51 -0.19 -10.86
CA CYS A 364 3.56 -1.31 -11.01
C CYS A 364 2.91 -1.30 -12.40
N SER A 365 2.34 -0.16 -12.81
CA SER A 365 1.70 -0.03 -14.12
C SER A 365 2.65 -0.33 -15.27
N THR A 366 3.88 0.22 -15.26
CA THR A 366 4.86 0.01 -16.34
C THR A 366 5.32 -1.44 -16.40
N VAL A 367 5.58 -2.09 -15.25
CA VAL A 367 5.96 -3.52 -15.20
C VAL A 367 4.86 -4.41 -15.75
N LEU A 368 3.60 -4.17 -15.34
CA LEU A 368 2.48 -4.98 -15.81
C LEU A 368 2.23 -4.79 -17.31
N ARG A 369 2.35 -3.56 -17.84
CA ARG A 369 2.24 -3.32 -19.29
C ARG A 369 3.37 -3.97 -20.10
N ALA A 370 4.58 -4.06 -19.53
CA ALA A 370 5.72 -4.69 -20.18
C ALA A 370 5.67 -6.23 -20.16
N HIS A 371 4.95 -6.82 -19.21
CA HIS A 371 4.95 -8.27 -18.96
C HIS A 371 4.01 -9.03 -19.92
N ARG A 372 4.52 -10.07 -20.59
CA ARG A 372 3.80 -10.82 -21.65
C ARG A 372 2.49 -11.46 -21.21
N ALA A 373 2.35 -11.78 -19.92
CA ALA A 373 1.14 -12.39 -19.36
C ALA A 373 -0.03 -11.40 -19.13
N PHE A 374 0.23 -10.09 -19.04
CA PHE A 374 -0.79 -9.09 -18.69
C PHE A 374 -1.19 -8.34 -19.96
N LYS A 375 -2.24 -8.81 -20.65
CA LYS A 375 -2.70 -8.25 -21.94
C LYS A 375 -4.11 -7.67 -21.84
N GLY A 376 -4.20 -6.35 -21.86
CA GLY A 376 -5.47 -5.63 -21.86
C GLY A 376 -5.69 -4.81 -20.59
N HIS A 377 -6.52 -3.77 -20.72
CA HIS A 377 -6.69 -2.75 -19.68
C HIS A 377 -7.26 -3.24 -18.35
N GLN A 378 -7.89 -4.43 -18.32
CA GLN A 378 -8.40 -5.05 -17.10
C GLN A 378 -7.28 -5.58 -16.18
N TYR A 379 -6.10 -5.85 -16.75
CA TYR A 379 -4.93 -6.34 -16.04
C TYR A 379 -4.00 -5.23 -15.55
N TYR A 380 -4.33 -3.97 -15.83
CA TYR A 380 -3.52 -2.82 -15.45
C TYR A 380 -4.19 -2.04 -14.32
N PRO A 381 -3.42 -1.58 -13.33
CA PRO A 381 -3.93 -0.69 -12.31
C PRO A 381 -4.33 0.65 -12.94
N ARG A 382 -5.28 1.35 -12.33
CA ARG A 382 -5.84 2.61 -12.83
C ARG A 382 -5.70 3.73 -11.81
N CYS A 383 -5.62 4.96 -12.30
CA CYS A 383 -5.54 6.16 -11.47
C CYS A 383 -6.69 7.11 -11.83
N HIS A 384 -7.28 7.78 -10.84
CA HIS A 384 -8.19 8.90 -11.03
C HIS A 384 -7.69 10.11 -10.22
N PRO A 385 -7.46 11.29 -10.81
CA PRO A 385 -7.42 11.54 -12.25
C PRO A 385 -6.41 10.65 -12.99
N SER A 386 -6.64 10.39 -14.27
CA SER A 386 -5.76 9.53 -15.07
C SER A 386 -4.35 10.12 -15.16
N LEU A 387 -3.34 9.27 -14.99
CA LEU A 387 -1.95 9.65 -15.30
C LEU A 387 -1.77 9.73 -16.84
N PRO A 388 -0.99 10.69 -17.36
CA PRO A 388 -0.73 10.80 -18.79
C PRO A 388 -0.07 9.52 -19.34
N GLU A 389 -0.76 8.80 -20.23
CA GLU A 389 -0.26 7.52 -20.75
C GLU A 389 1.05 7.72 -21.54
N GLY A 390 1.05 8.52 -22.60
CA GLY A 390 2.24 8.70 -23.44
C GLY A 390 3.40 9.49 -22.81
N GLU A 391 3.14 10.35 -21.81
CA GLU A 391 4.19 11.16 -21.17
C GLU A 391 4.78 10.49 -19.92
N VAL A 392 4.03 9.61 -19.27
CA VAL A 392 4.44 8.96 -18.01
C VAL A 392 4.36 7.44 -18.14
N LEU A 393 3.16 6.86 -18.22
CA LEU A 393 3.00 5.40 -18.06
C LEU A 393 3.66 4.57 -19.17
N GLU A 394 3.71 5.11 -20.39
CA GLU A 394 4.24 4.47 -21.59
C GLU A 394 5.57 5.08 -22.05
N HIS A 395 6.20 5.88 -21.20
CA HIS A 395 7.42 6.57 -21.56
C HIS A 395 8.57 5.58 -21.80
N ALA A 396 9.20 5.64 -22.97
CA ALA A 396 10.22 4.68 -23.42
C ALA A 396 11.39 4.50 -22.42
N ASN A 397 11.84 5.57 -21.77
CA ASN A 397 12.89 5.48 -20.73
C ASN A 397 12.48 4.60 -19.55
N LEU A 398 11.22 4.68 -19.11
CA LEU A 398 10.74 3.88 -17.97
C LEU A 398 10.69 2.39 -18.36
N TYR A 399 10.20 2.09 -19.56
CA TYR A 399 10.24 0.74 -20.11
C TYR A 399 11.67 0.21 -20.23
N ALA A 400 12.61 1.00 -20.75
CA ALA A 400 14.01 0.57 -20.87
C ALA A 400 14.61 0.19 -19.50
N ILE A 401 14.29 0.94 -18.43
CA ILE A 401 14.72 0.60 -17.07
C ILE A 401 14.12 -0.72 -16.59
N VAL A 402 12.83 -0.97 -16.87
CA VAL A 402 12.17 -2.24 -16.54
C VAL A 402 12.81 -3.41 -17.29
N LEU A 403 13.16 -3.24 -18.57
CA LEU A 403 13.84 -4.27 -19.36
C LEU A 403 15.27 -4.53 -18.88
N ASP A 404 16.02 -3.47 -18.52
CA ASP A 404 17.34 -3.61 -17.88
C ASP A 404 17.25 -4.40 -16.57
N LEU A 405 16.20 -4.14 -15.78
CA LEU A 405 15.94 -4.85 -14.53
C LEU A 405 15.57 -6.31 -14.77
N ALA A 406 14.73 -6.60 -15.77
CA ALA A 406 14.40 -7.96 -16.17
C ALA A 406 15.63 -8.74 -16.66
N ALA A 407 16.52 -8.09 -17.41
CA ALA A 407 17.79 -8.68 -17.85
C ALA A 407 18.73 -8.94 -16.68
N THR A 408 18.79 -8.02 -15.71
CA THR A 408 19.62 -8.18 -14.50
C THR A 408 19.14 -9.36 -13.64
N LEU A 409 17.83 -9.59 -13.60
CA LEU A 409 17.20 -10.73 -12.91
C LEU A 409 17.19 -12.03 -13.74
N ASP A 410 17.71 -12.03 -14.97
CA ASP A 410 17.69 -13.15 -15.93
C ASP A 410 16.27 -13.65 -16.31
N VAL A 411 15.32 -12.71 -16.44
CA VAL A 411 13.90 -12.99 -16.69
C VAL A 411 13.33 -12.22 -17.89
N SER A 412 14.19 -11.71 -18.78
CA SER A 412 13.77 -10.93 -19.96
C SER A 412 12.75 -11.65 -20.85
N HIS A 413 12.78 -12.98 -20.90
CA HIS A 413 11.84 -13.80 -21.68
C HIS A 413 10.37 -13.64 -21.26
N LEU A 414 10.09 -13.11 -20.06
CA LEU A 414 8.74 -12.81 -19.56
C LEU A 414 8.20 -11.46 -20.04
N TYR A 415 9.06 -10.60 -20.62
CA TYR A 415 8.74 -9.23 -20.99
C TYR A 415 8.81 -9.05 -22.51
N TYR A 416 8.01 -8.11 -23.03
CA TYR A 416 8.07 -7.72 -24.44
C TYR A 416 9.36 -6.98 -24.74
N ASP A 417 9.94 -7.22 -25.92
CA ASP A 417 11.10 -6.45 -26.35
C ASP A 417 10.69 -5.00 -26.66
N ALA A 418 11.65 -4.06 -26.60
CA ALA A 418 11.39 -2.64 -26.86
C ALA A 418 10.75 -2.36 -28.25
N HIS A 419 10.92 -3.27 -29.20
CA HIS A 419 10.34 -3.20 -30.55
C HIS A 419 8.92 -3.77 -30.64
N GLU A 420 8.49 -4.60 -29.68
CA GLU A 420 7.16 -5.23 -29.65
C GLU A 420 6.12 -4.35 -28.92
N LEU A 421 6.57 -3.26 -28.28
CA LEU A 421 5.75 -2.31 -27.52
C LEU A 421 5.37 -1.04 -28.32
N GLN A 422 5.83 -0.93 -29.58
CA GLN A 422 5.44 0.11 -30.54
C GLN A 422 4.32 -0.40 -31.45
#